data_AF-A0A6B0SC40-F1
#
_entry.id   AF-A0A6B0SC40-F1
#
_cell.length_a   1.000
_cell.length_b   1.000
_cell.length_c   1.000
_cell.angle_alpha   90.00
_cell.angle_beta   90.00
_cell.angle_gamma   90.00
#
_symmetry.space_group_name_H-M   'P 1'
#
loop_
_entity.id
_entity.type
_entity.pdbx_description
1 polymer ?
#
loop_
_entity_poly.entity_id
_entity_poly.type
_entity_poly.pdbx_seq_one_letter_code
_entity_poly.pdbx_strand_id
1 'polypeptide(L)'
;MNGEPSGPAAFSDVRRFLGRFGLQPHKTKLFGQPPCAFVTFRSAAERDKALCVLHGAVWKGRPLSARLARPKADPLARKRRQEDRGELPAGPAACVADVVTPLWAVPYEEQLERKRQECEQVLQKLAREIGSTNRALLPWLLSQRHKHNKACCPLEGVRPSPQQTEYRNKCEFLVGVGVDGEDNTVGCRLSKYKSGTCAVAAPFDTVHIPGATKQVVRAFQEFIRSTPYSAYDPETYSGHWKQLTVRTSRRGQAMAIAYFHPQNLSPEELAGLKTSLAQYFMEGPGKASGVTCLYFVEEGQRSTPSQEGLPLEHVAGDRCIREDVLGLTFRISPHAFFQVNTAAAEVLYTLIQDWAQLDAGSTVLDVCCGTGTIGLALARKVKRVVGVELSQEAVEDARVNALDNELSNVEFHCGRAEELVPALVSRLASQQLVAILDPPRAGLHSKVVLAVRRAENVRRLLLCRAPSNRVKGTPFRPVKAVAVDLFPQTLHCEMLILFERVEYPNGAGALEPQKSLVQTPPAPPGDTPPEARVSPAS
;
A
#
# COMPACT_ATOMS: atom_id res chain seq x y z
N MET A 1 -16.45 -43.87 -23.85
CA MET A 1 -16.23 -45.30 -24.17
C MET A 1 -14.88 -45.73 -23.62
N ASN A 2 -14.88 -46.90 -22.97
CA ASN A 2 -13.74 -47.60 -22.40
C ASN A 2 -12.84 -48.16 -23.51
N GLY A 3 -11.55 -47.93 -23.35
CA GLY A 3 -10.45 -48.22 -24.26
C GLY A 3 -9.27 -47.36 -23.80
N GLU A 4 -8.11 -47.98 -23.57
CA GLU A 4 -6.95 -47.43 -22.85
C GLU A 4 -6.54 -46.00 -23.29
N PRO A 5 -6.06 -45.16 -22.37
CA PRO A 5 -5.80 -43.75 -22.66
C PRO A 5 -4.50 -43.56 -23.44
N SER A 6 -4.63 -43.23 -24.73
CA SER A 6 -3.58 -42.47 -25.42
C SER A 6 -3.25 -41.22 -24.59
N GLY A 7 -1.96 -41.01 -24.29
CA GLY A 7 -1.48 -40.04 -23.31
C GLY A 7 -2.01 -38.59 -23.47
N PRO A 8 -1.83 -37.75 -22.43
CA PRO A 8 -2.38 -36.40 -22.39
C PRO A 8 -1.95 -35.60 -23.63
N ALA A 9 -2.92 -34.96 -24.30
CA ALA A 9 -2.67 -34.20 -25.52
C ALA A 9 -1.71 -33.04 -25.23
N ALA A 10 -0.58 -32.99 -25.94
CA ALA A 10 0.37 -31.89 -25.82
C ALA A 10 -0.11 -30.66 -26.59
N PHE A 11 0.35 -29.48 -26.20
CA PHE A 11 -0.01 -28.22 -26.85
C PHE A 11 0.38 -28.17 -28.34
N SER A 12 1.47 -28.85 -28.70
CA SER A 12 1.97 -29.05 -30.06
C SER A 12 0.98 -29.82 -30.94
N ASP A 13 0.32 -30.84 -30.38
CA ASP A 13 -0.64 -31.67 -31.11
C ASP A 13 -1.87 -30.85 -31.53
N VAL A 14 -2.38 -30.02 -30.62
CA VAL A 14 -3.56 -29.18 -30.88
C VAL A 14 -3.26 -28.12 -31.92
N ARG A 15 -2.08 -27.48 -31.89
CA ARG A 15 -1.68 -26.54 -32.95
C ARG A 15 -1.56 -27.21 -34.31
N ARG A 16 -0.95 -28.40 -34.37
CA ARG A 16 -0.82 -29.17 -35.61
C ARG A 16 -2.18 -29.56 -36.18
N PHE A 17 -3.13 -29.91 -35.32
CA PHE A 17 -4.50 -30.23 -35.72
C PHE A 17 -5.23 -29.05 -36.32
N LEU A 18 -5.22 -27.91 -35.63
CA LEU A 18 -5.87 -26.69 -36.09
C LEU A 18 -5.29 -26.22 -37.43
N GLY A 19 -3.98 -26.40 -37.62
CA GLY A 19 -3.30 -26.14 -38.88
C GLY A 19 -3.82 -26.96 -40.06
N ARG A 20 -4.29 -28.20 -39.85
CA ARG A 20 -4.89 -29.04 -40.92
C ARG A 20 -6.16 -28.44 -41.51
N PHE A 21 -6.85 -27.59 -40.75
CA PHE A 21 -8.06 -26.87 -41.18
C PHE A 21 -7.76 -25.42 -41.59
N GLY A 22 -6.49 -25.04 -41.72
CA GLY A 22 -6.08 -23.68 -42.08
C GLY A 22 -6.44 -22.63 -41.02
N LEU A 23 -6.56 -23.03 -39.75
CA LEU A 23 -6.92 -22.13 -38.64
C LEU A 23 -5.67 -21.60 -37.94
N GLN A 24 -5.62 -20.29 -37.69
CA GLN A 24 -4.54 -19.63 -36.94
C GLN A 24 -5.05 -19.06 -35.61
N PRO A 25 -4.95 -19.80 -34.50
CA PRO A 25 -5.43 -19.31 -33.22
C PRO A 25 -4.47 -18.28 -32.60
N HIS A 26 -5.02 -17.18 -32.08
CA HIS A 26 -4.27 -16.19 -31.30
C HIS A 26 -3.81 -16.78 -29.96
N LYS A 27 -4.69 -17.52 -29.27
CA LYS A 27 -4.40 -18.12 -27.96
C LYS A 27 -5.10 -19.45 -27.82
N THR A 28 -4.38 -20.44 -27.32
CA THR A 28 -4.94 -21.77 -27.00
C THR A 28 -4.68 -22.07 -25.53
N LYS A 29 -5.66 -22.64 -24.83
CA LYS A 29 -5.52 -23.06 -23.43
C LYS A 29 -6.18 -24.42 -23.23
N LEU A 30 -5.40 -25.42 -22.82
CA LEU A 30 -5.90 -26.76 -22.51
C LEU A 30 -6.32 -26.85 -21.04
N PHE A 31 -7.43 -27.54 -20.75
CA PHE A 31 -7.93 -27.76 -19.40
C PHE A 31 -8.81 -29.01 -19.31
N GLY A 32 -8.88 -29.65 -18.13
CA GLY A 32 -9.72 -30.82 -17.88
C GLY A 32 -9.18 -32.16 -18.41
N GLN A 33 -9.84 -33.24 -18.01
CA GLN A 33 -9.61 -34.64 -18.45
C GLN A 33 -11.01 -35.25 -18.70
N PRO A 34 -11.36 -35.70 -19.91
CA PRO A 34 -10.60 -35.62 -21.16
C PRO A 34 -10.34 -34.17 -21.60
N PRO A 35 -9.26 -33.89 -22.36
CA PRO A 35 -8.76 -32.53 -22.58
C PRO A 35 -9.75 -31.67 -23.38
N CYS A 36 -10.25 -30.60 -22.76
CA CYS A 36 -10.94 -29.51 -23.44
C CYS A 36 -9.93 -28.41 -23.81
N ALA A 37 -10.18 -27.69 -24.89
CA ALA A 37 -9.36 -26.56 -25.33
C ALA A 37 -10.21 -25.30 -25.49
N PHE A 38 -9.75 -24.18 -24.93
CA PHE A 38 -10.19 -22.86 -25.36
C PHE A 38 -9.28 -22.39 -26.48
N VAL A 39 -9.87 -22.00 -27.61
CA VAL A 39 -9.16 -21.49 -28.78
C VAL A 39 -9.72 -20.09 -29.07
N THR A 40 -8.85 -19.09 -29.09
CA THR A 40 -9.19 -17.67 -29.28
C THR A 40 -8.70 -17.22 -30.65
N PHE A 41 -9.54 -16.52 -31.40
CA PHE A 41 -9.25 -15.98 -32.73
C PHE A 41 -9.29 -14.46 -32.70
N ARG A 42 -8.65 -13.80 -33.68
CA ARG A 42 -8.54 -12.33 -33.70
C ARG A 42 -9.82 -11.65 -34.19
N SER A 43 -10.67 -12.38 -34.91
CA SER A 43 -11.95 -11.87 -35.42
C SER A 43 -13.10 -12.86 -35.19
N ALA A 44 -14.33 -12.34 -35.19
CA ALA A 44 -15.54 -13.15 -35.15
C ALA A 44 -15.64 -14.08 -36.37
N ALA A 45 -15.25 -13.59 -37.56
CA ALA A 45 -15.25 -14.38 -38.79
C ALA A 45 -14.33 -15.61 -38.73
N GLU A 46 -13.12 -15.47 -38.17
CA GLU A 46 -12.20 -16.60 -37.96
C GLU A 46 -12.73 -17.61 -36.94
N ARG A 47 -13.34 -17.13 -35.86
CA ARG A 47 -13.97 -17.97 -34.83
C ARG A 47 -15.13 -18.76 -35.41
N ASP A 48 -15.98 -18.13 -36.21
CA ASP A 48 -17.18 -18.79 -36.76
C ASP A 48 -16.78 -19.81 -37.83
N LYS A 49 -15.78 -19.49 -38.66
CA LYS A 49 -15.13 -20.47 -39.53
C LYS A 49 -14.57 -21.65 -38.75
N ALA A 50 -13.89 -21.39 -37.63
CA ALA A 50 -13.35 -22.45 -36.76
C ALA A 50 -14.44 -23.32 -36.13
N LEU A 51 -15.57 -22.74 -35.70
CA LEU A 51 -16.70 -23.49 -35.17
C LEU A 51 -17.29 -24.45 -36.20
N CYS A 52 -17.48 -23.98 -37.45
CA CYS A 52 -18.02 -24.80 -38.53
C CYS A 52 -17.11 -25.99 -38.88
N VAL A 53 -15.78 -25.78 -38.94
CA VAL A 53 -14.85 -26.84 -39.39
C VAL A 53 -14.41 -27.79 -38.28
N LEU A 54 -14.46 -27.36 -37.01
CA LEU A 54 -14.02 -28.19 -35.88
C LEU A 54 -15.16 -28.98 -35.24
N HIS A 55 -16.42 -28.56 -35.39
CA HIS A 55 -17.56 -29.33 -34.89
C HIS A 55 -17.72 -30.61 -35.71
N GLY A 56 -17.68 -31.78 -35.06
CA GLY A 56 -17.74 -33.09 -35.72
C GLY A 56 -16.40 -33.61 -36.25
N ALA A 57 -15.33 -32.80 -36.25
CA ALA A 57 -14.01 -33.23 -36.70
C ALA A 57 -13.45 -34.34 -35.79
N VAL A 58 -12.82 -35.36 -36.38
CA VAL A 58 -12.29 -36.51 -35.64
C VAL A 58 -10.90 -36.20 -35.09
N TRP A 59 -10.76 -36.26 -33.76
CA TRP A 59 -9.50 -36.12 -33.04
C TRP A 59 -9.22 -37.36 -32.20
N LYS A 60 -8.08 -38.01 -32.45
CA LYS A 60 -7.67 -39.26 -31.77
C LYS A 60 -8.82 -40.29 -31.71
N GLY A 61 -9.53 -40.47 -32.82
CA GLY A 61 -10.63 -41.43 -32.96
C GLY A 61 -11.97 -41.01 -32.34
N ARG A 62 -12.12 -39.74 -31.88
CA ARG A 62 -13.39 -39.23 -31.31
C ARG A 62 -13.85 -37.95 -32.01
N PRO A 63 -15.15 -37.79 -32.28
CA PRO A 63 -15.67 -36.53 -32.83
C PRO A 63 -15.59 -35.42 -31.79
N LEU A 64 -15.12 -34.24 -32.22
CA LEU A 64 -15.05 -33.05 -31.40
C LEU A 64 -16.40 -32.33 -31.35
N SER A 65 -16.74 -31.78 -30.18
CA SER A 65 -17.84 -30.83 -30.04
C SER A 65 -17.27 -29.44 -29.85
N ALA A 66 -17.40 -28.58 -30.87
CA ALA A 66 -17.02 -27.17 -30.78
C ALA A 66 -18.26 -26.34 -30.44
N ARG A 67 -18.16 -25.43 -29.46
CA ARG A 67 -19.24 -24.53 -29.04
C ARG A 67 -18.67 -23.16 -28.74
N LEU A 68 -19.46 -22.11 -28.99
CA LEU A 68 -19.10 -20.75 -28.60
C LEU A 68 -18.92 -20.71 -27.06
N ALA A 69 -17.72 -20.35 -26.60
CA ALA A 69 -17.48 -20.15 -25.19
C ALA A 69 -18.23 -18.89 -24.75
N ARG A 70 -19.20 -19.05 -23.84
CA ARG A 70 -19.77 -17.89 -23.12
C ARG A 70 -18.63 -17.22 -22.34
N PRO A 71 -18.48 -15.89 -22.37
CA PRO A 71 -17.46 -15.20 -21.59
C PRO A 71 -17.55 -15.69 -20.14
N LYS A 72 -16.52 -16.37 -19.65
CA LYS A 72 -16.47 -16.70 -18.22
C LYS A 72 -16.18 -15.40 -17.50
N ALA A 73 -17.06 -15.01 -16.59
CA ALA A 73 -16.76 -14.03 -15.57
C ALA A 73 -15.40 -14.36 -14.94
N ASP A 74 -14.60 -13.31 -14.76
CA ASP A 74 -13.24 -13.31 -14.22
C ASP A 74 -13.01 -14.45 -13.18
N PRO A 75 -11.96 -15.29 -13.31
CA PRO A 75 -11.59 -16.28 -12.30
C PRO A 75 -11.48 -15.73 -10.86
N LEU A 76 -11.19 -14.43 -10.70
CA LEU A 76 -11.24 -13.74 -9.41
C LEU A 76 -12.67 -13.63 -8.85
N ALA A 77 -13.69 -13.49 -9.70
CA ALA A 77 -15.09 -13.44 -9.30
C ALA A 77 -15.57 -14.78 -8.71
N ARG A 78 -15.04 -15.91 -9.18
CA ARG A 78 -15.43 -17.24 -8.65
C ARG A 78 -14.81 -17.54 -7.29
N LYS A 79 -13.58 -17.08 -7.03
CA LYS A 79 -12.96 -17.16 -5.70
C LYS A 79 -13.67 -16.25 -4.69
N ARG A 80 -14.11 -15.06 -5.14
CA ARG A 80 -14.92 -14.12 -4.35
C ARG A 80 -16.29 -14.69 -3.92
N ARG A 81 -16.94 -15.51 -4.77
CA ARG A 81 -18.22 -16.19 -4.45
C ARG A 81 -18.11 -17.27 -3.36
N GLN A 82 -16.93 -17.85 -3.16
CA GLN A 82 -16.72 -18.83 -2.09
C GLN A 82 -16.47 -18.16 -0.73
N GLU A 83 -15.96 -16.93 -0.73
CA GLU A 83 -15.77 -16.09 0.45
C GLU A 83 -17.09 -15.43 0.93
N ASP A 84 -18.12 -15.36 0.08
CA ASP A 84 -19.43 -14.72 0.34
C ASP A 84 -20.39 -15.52 1.26
N ARG A 85 -20.03 -16.68 1.81
CA ARG A 85 -20.92 -17.44 2.72
C ARG A 85 -20.97 -16.92 4.17
N GLY A 86 -20.26 -15.84 4.49
CA GLY A 86 -20.06 -15.37 5.86
C GLY A 86 -20.48 -13.93 6.20
N GLU A 87 -21.04 -13.15 5.28
CA GLU A 87 -21.40 -11.74 5.56
C GLU A 87 -22.91 -11.50 5.43
N LEU A 88 -23.43 -10.72 6.39
CA LEU A 88 -24.86 -10.40 6.60
C LEU A 88 -25.45 -9.57 5.44
N PRO A 89 -26.78 -9.64 5.21
CA PRO A 89 -27.43 -8.93 4.11
C PRO A 89 -27.39 -7.41 4.32
N ALA A 90 -27.22 -6.67 3.22
CA ALA A 90 -27.30 -5.22 3.19
C ALA A 90 -28.69 -4.74 3.65
N GLY A 91 -28.71 -3.87 4.66
CA GLY A 91 -29.89 -3.13 5.12
C GLY A 91 -30.27 -1.97 4.18
N PRO A 92 -31.40 -1.29 4.44
CA PRO A 92 -32.02 -0.33 3.53
C PRO A 92 -31.16 0.93 3.36
N ALA A 93 -30.94 1.33 2.09
CA ALA A 93 -30.28 2.55 1.61
C ALA A 93 -29.12 3.06 2.49
N ALA A 94 -27.96 2.42 2.40
CA ALA A 94 -26.73 2.95 3.00
C ALA A 94 -26.47 4.38 2.50
N CYS A 95 -26.46 5.34 3.42
CA CYS A 95 -26.02 6.69 3.11
C CYS A 95 -24.52 6.65 2.77
N VAL A 96 -24.03 7.56 1.92
CA VAL A 96 -22.60 7.64 1.58
C VAL A 96 -21.72 7.69 2.83
N ALA A 97 -22.19 8.36 3.89
CA ALA A 97 -21.52 8.47 5.18
C ALA A 97 -21.30 7.11 5.85
N ASP A 98 -22.23 6.16 5.72
CA ASP A 98 -22.11 4.80 6.30
C ASP A 98 -20.97 4.00 5.64
N VAL A 99 -20.67 4.32 4.38
CA VAL A 99 -19.64 3.63 3.60
C VAL A 99 -18.25 4.22 3.86
N VAL A 100 -18.14 5.55 3.83
CA VAL A 100 -16.85 6.25 3.90
C VAL A 100 -16.42 6.56 5.33
N THR A 101 -17.38 6.74 6.23
CA THR A 101 -17.19 7.11 7.64
C THR A 101 -18.12 6.28 8.54
N PRO A 102 -17.96 4.95 8.60
CA PRO A 102 -18.94 4.04 9.24
C PRO A 102 -19.21 4.31 10.73
N LEU A 103 -18.39 5.13 11.40
CA LEU A 103 -18.59 5.53 12.79
C LEU A 103 -19.13 6.96 12.94
N TRP A 104 -19.60 7.60 11.87
CA TRP A 104 -20.02 9.01 11.89
C TRP A 104 -21.13 9.32 12.89
N ALA A 105 -22.01 8.36 13.18
CA ALA A 105 -23.09 8.47 14.16
C ALA A 105 -22.69 8.02 15.59
N VAL A 106 -21.46 7.53 15.79
CA VAL A 106 -20.97 7.03 17.07
C VAL A 106 -20.29 8.17 17.84
N PRO A 107 -20.57 8.37 19.14
CA PRO A 107 -19.88 9.37 19.96
C PRO A 107 -18.35 9.20 19.90
N TYR A 108 -17.61 10.30 19.80
CA TYR A 108 -16.17 10.24 19.51
C TYR A 108 -15.36 9.46 20.55
N GLU A 109 -15.67 9.60 21.85
CA GLU A 109 -15.04 8.83 22.93
C GLU A 109 -15.22 7.32 22.75
N GLU A 110 -16.40 6.89 22.28
CA GLU A 110 -16.66 5.49 21.99
C GLU A 110 -15.88 5.02 20.75
N GLN A 111 -15.67 5.89 19.75
CA GLN A 111 -14.79 5.58 18.61
C GLN A 111 -13.35 5.33 19.08
N LEU A 112 -12.83 6.20 19.96
CA LEU A 112 -11.48 6.06 20.52
C LEU A 112 -11.33 4.76 21.32
N GLU A 113 -12.34 4.39 22.11
CA GLU A 113 -12.33 3.14 22.87
C GLU A 113 -12.34 1.92 21.95
N ARG A 114 -13.16 1.92 20.88
CA ARG A 114 -13.14 0.85 19.86
C ARG A 114 -11.77 0.72 19.19
N LYS A 115 -11.15 1.85 18.82
CA LYS A 115 -9.79 1.88 18.26
C LYS A 115 -8.75 1.37 19.25
N ARG A 116 -8.86 1.75 20.53
CA ARG A 116 -7.96 1.28 21.60
C ARG A 116 -8.00 -0.24 21.72
N GLN A 117 -9.19 -0.82 21.69
CA GLN A 117 -9.39 -2.28 21.75
C GLN A 117 -8.79 -2.97 20.52
N GLU A 118 -8.96 -2.42 19.31
CA GLU A 118 -8.32 -2.95 18.10
C GLU A 118 -6.79 -2.89 18.20
N CYS A 119 -6.23 -1.77 18.68
CA CYS A 119 -4.80 -1.63 18.93
C CYS A 119 -4.28 -2.69 19.92
N GLU A 120 -4.99 -2.92 21.00
CA GLU A 120 -4.63 -3.92 22.01
C GLU A 120 -4.63 -5.34 21.40
N GLN A 121 -5.61 -5.68 20.57
CA GLN A 121 -5.65 -6.96 19.85
C GLN A 121 -4.45 -7.12 18.89
N VAL A 122 -4.03 -6.05 18.22
CA VAL A 122 -2.83 -6.05 17.37
C VAL A 122 -1.58 -6.37 18.20
N LEU A 123 -1.42 -5.75 19.37
CA LEU A 123 -0.28 -6.02 20.26
C LEU A 123 -0.31 -7.43 20.87
N GLN A 124 -1.49 -7.97 21.16
CA GLN A 124 -1.66 -9.36 21.59
C GLN A 124 -1.32 -10.35 20.47
N LYS A 125 -1.65 -10.03 19.22
CA LYS A 125 -1.24 -10.81 18.05
C LYS A 125 0.28 -10.76 17.88
N LEU A 126 0.88 -9.58 17.95
CA LEU A 126 2.33 -9.40 17.89
C LEU A 126 3.04 -10.19 19.00
N ALA A 127 2.52 -10.19 20.22
CA ALA A 127 3.04 -11.00 21.33
C ALA A 127 3.07 -12.50 20.98
N ARG A 128 1.98 -13.03 20.41
CA ARG A 128 1.93 -14.44 19.97
C ARG A 128 2.97 -14.75 18.89
N GLU A 129 3.14 -13.84 17.93
CA GLU A 129 4.13 -14.00 16.85
C GLU A 129 5.57 -13.92 17.37
N ILE A 130 5.87 -13.04 18.33
CA ILE A 130 7.19 -13.00 18.99
C ILE A 130 7.46 -14.33 19.71
N GLY A 131 6.47 -14.84 20.46
CA GLY A 131 6.62 -16.09 21.20
C GLY A 131 6.85 -17.32 20.31
N SER A 132 6.24 -17.35 19.12
CA SER A 132 6.41 -18.45 18.16
C SER A 132 7.73 -18.38 17.39
N THR A 133 8.28 -17.18 17.21
CA THR A 133 9.46 -16.95 16.35
C THR A 133 10.77 -16.80 17.13
N ASN A 134 10.73 -16.34 18.38
CA ASN A 134 11.93 -16.08 19.18
C ASN A 134 11.80 -16.64 20.60
N ARG A 135 12.18 -17.91 20.77
CA ARG A 135 12.14 -18.61 22.06
C ARG A 135 12.99 -17.94 23.15
N ALA A 136 14.08 -17.26 22.78
CA ALA A 136 14.96 -16.58 23.73
C ALA A 136 14.28 -15.40 24.44
N LEU A 137 13.25 -14.79 23.82
CA LEU A 137 12.49 -13.70 24.43
C LEU A 137 11.30 -14.19 25.27
N LEU A 138 11.02 -15.49 25.34
CA LEU A 138 9.85 -16.02 26.06
C LEU A 138 9.79 -15.61 27.54
N PRO A 139 10.87 -15.67 28.34
CA PRO A 139 10.81 -15.26 29.74
C PRO A 139 10.39 -13.79 29.90
N TRP A 140 10.98 -12.90 29.10
CA TRP A 140 10.61 -11.47 29.07
C TRP A 140 9.16 -11.28 28.60
N LEU A 141 8.78 -11.95 27.51
CA LEU A 141 7.46 -11.82 26.90
C LEU A 141 6.34 -12.32 27.84
N LEU A 142 6.55 -13.42 28.57
CA LEU A 142 5.59 -13.90 29.56
C LEU A 142 5.35 -12.87 30.66
N SER A 143 6.40 -12.19 31.13
CA SER A 143 6.28 -11.09 32.09
C SER A 143 5.46 -9.92 31.51
N GLN A 144 5.73 -9.52 30.26
CA GLN A 144 4.99 -8.45 29.59
C GLN A 144 3.51 -8.81 29.41
N ARG A 145 3.22 -10.03 28.94
CA ARG A 145 1.86 -10.52 28.72
C ARG A 145 1.05 -10.58 30.02
N HIS A 146 1.68 -10.88 31.15
CA HIS A 146 1.04 -10.83 32.45
C HIS A 146 0.71 -9.39 32.87
N LYS A 147 1.62 -8.44 32.64
CA LYS A 147 1.47 -7.03 33.04
C LYS A 147 0.50 -6.24 32.14
N HIS A 148 0.40 -6.59 30.86
CA HIS A 148 -0.24 -5.77 29.84
C HIS A 148 -1.33 -6.52 29.08
N ASN A 149 -2.21 -7.21 29.80
CA ASN A 149 -3.36 -7.93 29.22
C ASN A 149 -3.03 -8.73 27.94
N LYS A 150 -2.04 -9.62 28.05
CA LYS A 150 -1.53 -10.49 26.96
C LYS A 150 -0.80 -9.76 25.81
N ALA A 151 -0.63 -8.45 25.86
CA ALA A 151 0.16 -7.67 24.91
C ALA A 151 1.67 -7.81 25.16
N CYS A 152 2.49 -7.42 24.17
CA CYS A 152 3.95 -7.46 24.26
C CYS A 152 4.57 -6.24 24.93
N CYS A 153 3.82 -5.15 25.11
CA CYS A 153 4.22 -3.89 25.72
C CYS A 153 2.97 -3.11 26.18
N PRO A 154 3.10 -2.08 27.03
CA PRO A 154 2.00 -1.18 27.37
C PRO A 154 1.50 -0.38 26.16
N LEU A 155 0.18 -0.20 26.09
CA LEU A 155 -0.50 0.73 25.17
C LEU A 155 -0.86 2.00 25.94
N GLU A 156 -0.29 3.15 25.57
CA GLU A 156 -0.58 4.46 26.19
C GLU A 156 -1.98 5.02 25.84
N GLY A 157 -2.73 4.31 24.99
CA GLY A 157 -4.06 4.67 24.51
C GLY A 157 -4.08 5.14 23.06
N VAL A 158 -5.16 5.84 22.69
CA VAL A 158 -5.34 6.49 21.39
C VAL A 158 -5.36 7.99 21.63
N ARG A 159 -4.46 8.73 21.00
CA ARG A 159 -4.45 10.19 21.04
C ARG A 159 -5.55 10.70 20.10
N PRO A 160 -6.45 11.57 20.60
CA PRO A 160 -7.55 12.09 19.81
C PRO A 160 -7.02 12.97 18.67
N SER A 161 -7.79 13.04 17.60
CA SER A 161 -7.57 13.98 16.52
C SER A 161 -7.93 15.40 17.00
N PRO A 162 -7.05 16.41 16.83
CA PRO A 162 -7.41 17.79 17.14
C PRO A 162 -8.55 18.30 16.26
N GLN A 163 -8.68 17.76 15.04
CA GLN A 163 -9.74 18.09 14.10
C GLN A 163 -10.48 16.82 13.68
N GLN A 164 -11.75 16.72 14.08
CA GLN A 164 -12.57 15.53 13.89
C GLN A 164 -13.42 15.59 12.62
N THR A 165 -13.83 16.77 12.18
CA THR A 165 -14.62 16.97 10.96
C THR A 165 -13.82 17.78 9.96
N GLU A 166 -14.15 17.65 8.67
CA GLU A 166 -13.51 18.42 7.59
C GLU A 166 -11.98 18.33 7.58
N TYR A 167 -11.41 17.25 8.13
CA TYR A 167 -9.97 17.12 8.34
C TYR A 167 -9.24 16.66 7.07
N ARG A 168 -9.96 16.07 6.12
CA ARG A 168 -9.38 15.29 5.04
C ARG A 168 -8.88 16.18 3.90
N ASN A 169 -7.58 16.43 3.88
CA ASN A 169 -6.91 17.31 2.91
C ASN A 169 -6.65 16.67 1.53
N LYS A 170 -6.93 15.37 1.35
CA LYS A 170 -6.90 14.66 0.06
C LYS A 170 -8.10 13.73 -0.08
N CYS A 171 -8.92 13.95 -1.09
CA CYS A 171 -10.08 13.14 -1.42
C CYS A 171 -10.01 12.64 -2.87
N GLU A 172 -10.44 11.40 -3.10
CA GLU A 172 -10.50 10.77 -4.42
C GLU A 172 -11.96 10.39 -4.68
N PHE A 173 -12.53 10.92 -5.76
CA PHE A 173 -13.93 10.78 -6.13
C PHE A 173 -14.04 10.08 -7.47
N LEU A 174 -14.96 9.14 -7.59
CA LEU A 174 -15.29 8.52 -8.86
C LEU A 174 -16.30 9.38 -9.62
N VAL A 175 -16.25 9.27 -10.94
CA VAL A 175 -17.30 9.79 -11.82
C VAL A 175 -18.12 8.61 -12.33
N GLY A 176 -19.44 8.71 -12.25
CA GLY A 176 -20.35 7.62 -12.63
C GLY A 176 -21.81 8.08 -12.66
N VAL A 177 -22.70 7.12 -12.87
CA VAL A 177 -24.15 7.36 -12.78
C VAL A 177 -24.54 7.54 -11.31
N GLY A 178 -25.27 8.62 -11.05
CA GLY A 178 -25.73 9.01 -9.73
C GLY A 178 -26.82 8.09 -9.19
N VAL A 179 -27.09 8.21 -7.89
CA VAL A 179 -28.23 7.51 -7.23
C VAL A 179 -29.58 8.03 -7.76
N ASP A 180 -29.59 9.25 -8.29
CA ASP A 180 -30.69 9.90 -9.00
C ASP A 180 -30.84 9.42 -10.45
N GLY A 181 -29.91 8.60 -10.96
CA GLY A 181 -29.87 8.15 -12.35
C GLY A 181 -29.17 9.11 -13.31
N GLU A 182 -28.69 10.26 -12.83
CA GLU A 182 -28.02 11.26 -13.66
C GLU A 182 -26.56 10.85 -13.92
N ASP A 183 -26.14 10.90 -15.19
CA ASP A 183 -24.75 10.63 -15.54
C ASP A 183 -23.81 11.74 -15.02
N ASN A 184 -22.50 11.47 -15.04
CA ASN A 184 -21.47 12.42 -14.63
C ASN A 184 -21.67 12.93 -13.19
N THR A 185 -22.09 12.06 -12.28
CA THR A 185 -22.12 12.34 -10.85
C THR A 185 -20.74 12.11 -10.26
N VAL A 186 -20.24 13.07 -9.50
CA VAL A 186 -18.89 13.04 -8.89
C VAL A 186 -19.03 12.74 -7.40
N GLY A 187 -18.46 11.64 -6.94
CA GLY A 187 -18.58 11.27 -5.54
C GLY A 187 -18.01 9.93 -5.15
N CYS A 188 -18.59 9.32 -4.13
CA CYS A 188 -18.14 8.05 -3.57
C CYS A 188 -19.08 6.94 -4.01
N ARG A 189 -18.53 5.74 -4.23
CA ARG A 189 -19.36 4.59 -4.58
C ARG A 189 -20.06 4.05 -3.34
N LEU A 190 -21.38 3.89 -3.42
CA LEU A 190 -22.20 3.37 -2.31
C LEU A 190 -22.00 1.88 -2.05
N SER A 191 -21.48 1.13 -3.01
CA SER A 191 -21.43 -0.32 -2.92
C SER A 191 -20.16 -0.90 -3.56
N LYS A 192 -19.61 -1.97 -2.98
CA LYS A 192 -18.53 -2.73 -3.64
C LYS A 192 -19.12 -3.33 -4.92
N TYR A 193 -18.33 -3.51 -6.00
CA TYR A 193 -18.77 -4.16 -7.26
C TYR A 193 -19.58 -5.47 -7.07
N LYS A 194 -19.51 -6.10 -5.88
CA LYS A 194 -20.22 -7.30 -5.47
C LYS A 194 -21.75 -7.16 -5.27
N SER A 195 -22.28 -5.96 -4.99
CA SER A 195 -23.72 -5.75 -4.72
C SER A 195 -24.55 -5.31 -5.93
N GLY A 196 -23.95 -5.26 -7.12
CA GLY A 196 -24.65 -5.02 -8.38
C GLY A 196 -25.11 -3.58 -8.62
N THR A 197 -24.83 -2.64 -7.71
CA THR A 197 -25.16 -1.22 -7.90
C THR A 197 -23.85 -0.40 -8.00
N CYS A 198 -23.52 0.03 -9.21
CA CYS A 198 -22.35 0.89 -9.49
C CYS A 198 -22.63 2.39 -9.25
N ALA A 199 -23.72 2.73 -8.54
CA ALA A 199 -24.13 4.10 -8.31
C ALA A 199 -23.10 4.89 -7.49
N VAL A 200 -22.90 6.13 -7.91
CA VAL A 200 -22.07 7.13 -7.24
C VAL A 200 -22.98 8.05 -6.45
N ALA A 201 -22.66 8.26 -5.17
CA ALA A 201 -23.33 9.23 -4.33
C ALA A 201 -22.45 10.45 -4.14
N ALA A 202 -23.06 11.63 -4.28
CA ALA A 202 -22.38 12.89 -4.03
C ALA A 202 -21.89 12.98 -2.57
N PRO A 203 -20.73 13.61 -2.32
CA PRO A 203 -20.08 13.60 -1.01
C PRO A 203 -20.60 14.67 -0.03
N PHE A 204 -21.66 15.40 -0.36
CA PHE A 204 -22.01 16.67 0.31
C PHE A 204 -22.39 16.50 1.78
N ASP A 205 -23.00 15.38 2.16
CA ASP A 205 -23.42 15.08 3.53
C ASP A 205 -22.33 14.39 4.37
N THR A 206 -21.13 14.21 3.81
CA THR A 206 -20.02 13.58 4.55
C THR A 206 -19.35 14.55 5.50
N VAL A 207 -19.11 14.13 6.74
CA VAL A 207 -18.56 15.00 7.80
C VAL A 207 -17.05 15.22 7.72
N HIS A 208 -16.33 14.31 7.09
CA HIS A 208 -14.86 14.31 7.06
C HIS A 208 -14.27 15.13 5.90
N ILE A 209 -15.08 15.45 4.88
CA ILE A 209 -14.64 16.16 3.67
C ILE A 209 -14.82 17.67 3.85
N PRO A 210 -13.75 18.47 3.67
CA PRO A 210 -13.83 19.92 3.82
C PRO A 210 -14.84 20.60 2.88
N GLY A 211 -15.41 21.71 3.33
CA GLY A 211 -16.28 22.56 2.50
C GLY A 211 -15.62 22.99 1.18
N ALA A 212 -14.34 23.38 1.20
CA ALA A 212 -13.57 23.75 0.01
C ALA A 212 -13.49 22.60 -1.00
N THR A 213 -13.22 21.37 -0.55
CA THR A 213 -13.22 20.18 -1.41
C THR A 213 -14.60 19.94 -2.03
N LYS A 214 -15.68 20.11 -1.26
CA LYS A 214 -17.06 19.98 -1.76
C LYS A 214 -17.40 21.02 -2.83
N GLN A 215 -16.87 22.24 -2.73
CA GLN A 215 -17.03 23.28 -3.75
C GLN A 215 -16.35 22.89 -5.06
N VAL A 216 -15.11 22.38 -5.00
CA VAL A 216 -14.39 21.86 -6.18
C VAL A 216 -15.15 20.71 -6.84
N VAL A 217 -15.68 19.76 -6.05
CA VAL A 217 -16.49 18.66 -6.56
C VAL A 217 -17.73 19.16 -7.29
N ARG A 218 -18.44 20.13 -6.71
CA ARG A 218 -19.67 20.70 -7.30
C ARG A 218 -19.37 21.42 -8.62
N ALA A 219 -18.35 22.27 -8.64
CA ALA A 219 -17.90 22.98 -9.85
C ALA A 219 -17.41 22.01 -10.94
N PHE A 220 -16.67 20.97 -10.56
CA PHE A 220 -16.23 19.96 -11.52
C PHE A 220 -17.41 19.17 -12.09
N GLN A 221 -18.39 18.79 -11.26
CA GLN A 221 -19.61 18.12 -11.71
C GLN A 221 -20.40 18.98 -12.71
N GLU A 222 -20.57 20.28 -12.42
CA GLU A 222 -21.21 21.23 -13.33
C GLU A 222 -20.45 21.34 -14.66
N PHE A 223 -19.12 21.43 -14.62
CA PHE A 223 -18.29 21.44 -15.82
C PHE A 223 -18.48 20.18 -16.66
N ILE A 224 -18.29 18.98 -16.10
CA ILE A 224 -18.35 17.74 -16.89
C ILE A 224 -19.75 17.48 -17.48
N ARG A 225 -20.82 17.91 -16.79
CA ARG A 225 -22.20 17.85 -17.31
C ARG A 225 -22.45 18.82 -18.47
N SER A 226 -21.65 19.87 -18.59
CA SER A 226 -21.69 20.77 -19.76
C SER A 226 -20.93 20.22 -20.98
N THR A 227 -20.14 19.16 -20.80
CA THR A 227 -19.37 18.52 -21.89
C THR A 227 -20.15 17.36 -22.52
N PRO A 228 -19.88 16.99 -23.78
CA PRO A 228 -20.53 15.84 -24.43
C PRO A 228 -20.00 14.48 -23.94
N TYR A 229 -19.12 14.45 -22.94
CA TYR A 229 -18.42 13.24 -22.52
C TYR A 229 -19.09 12.60 -21.30
N SER A 230 -19.43 11.32 -21.41
CA SER A 230 -20.07 10.55 -20.34
C SER A 230 -19.07 10.02 -19.30
N ALA A 231 -19.60 9.53 -18.18
CA ALA A 231 -18.79 8.80 -17.22
C ALA A 231 -18.24 7.50 -17.82
N TYR A 232 -17.05 7.11 -17.39
CA TYR A 232 -16.41 5.89 -17.84
C TYR A 232 -17.03 4.67 -17.17
N ASP A 233 -17.52 3.74 -17.99
CA ASP A 233 -18.05 2.47 -17.53
C ASP A 233 -16.95 1.38 -17.63
N PRO A 234 -16.48 0.84 -16.49
CA PRO A 234 -15.45 -0.19 -16.46
C PRO A 234 -15.94 -1.58 -16.91
N GLU A 235 -17.26 -1.80 -17.06
CA GLU A 235 -17.83 -3.05 -17.56
C GLU A 235 -17.91 -3.05 -19.09
N THR A 236 -18.39 -1.96 -19.69
CA THR A 236 -18.50 -1.82 -21.14
C THR A 236 -17.26 -1.19 -21.79
N TYR A 237 -16.34 -0.65 -20.99
CA TYR A 237 -15.16 0.11 -21.42
C TYR A 237 -15.51 1.36 -22.25
N SER A 238 -16.72 1.89 -22.08
CA SER A 238 -17.23 3.08 -22.79
C SER A 238 -17.16 4.33 -21.90
N GLY A 239 -17.37 5.51 -22.50
CA GLY A 239 -17.31 6.79 -21.80
C GLY A 239 -15.89 7.27 -21.48
N HIS A 240 -15.78 8.36 -20.71
CA HIS A 240 -14.52 9.11 -20.61
C HIS A 240 -14.14 9.49 -19.17
N TRP A 241 -15.00 10.18 -18.41
CA TRP A 241 -14.63 10.69 -17.09
C TRP A 241 -14.54 9.58 -16.06
N LYS A 242 -13.40 9.45 -15.35
CA LYS A 242 -13.17 8.32 -14.43
C LYS A 242 -13.17 8.75 -12.98
N GLN A 243 -12.40 9.79 -12.68
CA GLN A 243 -12.08 10.16 -11.31
C GLN A 243 -11.72 11.65 -11.24
N LEU A 244 -11.96 12.23 -10.07
CA LEU A 244 -11.44 13.51 -9.64
C LEU A 244 -10.68 13.30 -8.33
N THR A 245 -9.41 13.70 -8.28
CA THR A 245 -8.68 13.83 -7.02
C THR A 245 -8.62 15.31 -6.64
N VAL A 246 -8.99 15.63 -5.40
CA VAL A 246 -8.91 16.98 -4.86
C VAL A 246 -8.01 16.97 -3.64
N ARG A 247 -7.03 17.88 -3.62
CA ARG A 247 -6.26 18.21 -2.42
C ARG A 247 -6.53 19.64 -2.01
N THR A 248 -6.63 19.89 -0.72
CA THR A 248 -6.77 21.23 -0.14
C THR A 248 -5.70 21.45 0.90
N SER A 249 -5.34 22.70 1.16
CA SER A 249 -4.37 23.06 2.18
C SER A 249 -4.96 24.08 3.16
N ARG A 250 -4.43 24.14 4.39
CA ARG A 250 -4.81 25.18 5.37
C ARG A 250 -4.47 26.60 4.92
N ARG A 251 -3.65 26.76 3.86
CA ARG A 251 -3.36 28.05 3.19
C ARG A 251 -4.43 28.47 2.19
N GLY A 252 -5.53 27.73 2.07
CA GLY A 252 -6.61 28.04 1.12
C GLY A 252 -6.30 27.68 -0.33
N GLN A 253 -5.24 26.91 -0.59
CA GLN A 253 -4.92 26.40 -1.93
C GLN A 253 -5.68 25.10 -2.18
N ALA A 254 -6.11 24.88 -3.43
CA ALA A 254 -6.75 23.65 -3.86
C ALA A 254 -6.16 23.13 -5.18
N MET A 255 -5.84 21.84 -5.20
CA MET A 255 -5.36 21.12 -6.36
C MET A 255 -6.42 20.14 -6.84
N ALA A 256 -6.79 20.20 -8.11
CA ALA A 256 -7.70 19.28 -8.77
C ALA A 256 -6.95 18.49 -9.85
N ILE A 257 -7.16 17.17 -9.87
CA ILE A 257 -6.59 16.25 -10.85
C ILE A 257 -7.74 15.47 -11.48
N ALA A 258 -8.03 15.75 -12.75
CA ALA A 258 -9.08 15.09 -13.51
C ALA A 258 -8.53 13.87 -14.27
N TYR A 259 -9.19 12.72 -14.17
CA TYR A 259 -8.81 11.49 -14.86
C TYR A 259 -9.80 11.19 -15.98
N PHE A 260 -9.28 10.99 -17.19
CA PHE A 260 -10.06 10.90 -18.41
C PHE A 260 -9.55 9.79 -19.32
N HIS A 261 -10.46 9.00 -19.89
CA HIS A 261 -10.14 8.02 -20.92
C HIS A 261 -10.31 8.68 -22.30
N PRO A 262 -9.26 8.79 -23.13
CA PRO A 262 -9.36 9.50 -24.42
C PRO A 262 -10.27 8.82 -25.43
N GLN A 263 -10.51 7.50 -25.29
CA GLN A 263 -11.24 6.69 -26.27
C GLN A 263 -10.63 6.88 -27.67
N ASN A 264 -11.40 7.37 -28.64
CA ASN A 264 -10.96 7.64 -30.01
C ASN A 264 -10.83 9.14 -30.31
N LEU A 265 -10.78 10.00 -29.29
CA LEU A 265 -10.64 11.44 -29.48
C LEU A 265 -9.28 11.78 -30.10
N SER A 266 -9.30 12.72 -31.02
CA SER A 266 -8.10 13.30 -31.59
C SER A 266 -7.33 14.12 -30.53
N PRO A 267 -6.01 14.30 -30.71
CA PRO A 267 -5.23 15.19 -29.85
C PRO A 267 -5.76 16.62 -29.79
N GLU A 268 -6.36 17.12 -30.88
CA GLU A 268 -6.95 18.46 -30.96
C GLU A 268 -8.21 18.59 -30.10
N GLU A 269 -9.14 17.62 -30.18
CA GLU A 269 -10.32 17.59 -29.31
C GLU A 269 -9.93 17.52 -27.83
N LEU A 270 -8.91 16.72 -27.51
CA LEU A 270 -8.42 16.59 -26.14
C LEU A 270 -7.75 17.86 -25.63
N ALA A 271 -6.97 18.54 -26.49
CA ALA A 271 -6.39 19.85 -26.17
C ALA A 271 -7.49 20.91 -25.98
N GLY A 272 -8.54 20.88 -26.81
CA GLY A 272 -9.72 21.73 -26.66
C GLY A 272 -10.43 21.51 -25.32
N LEU A 273 -10.62 20.26 -24.91
CA LEU A 273 -11.18 19.92 -23.60
C LEU A 273 -10.31 20.43 -22.44
N LYS A 274 -8.99 20.25 -22.52
CA LYS A 274 -8.06 20.76 -21.49
C LYS A 274 -8.10 22.28 -21.41
N THR A 275 -8.20 22.96 -22.55
CA THR A 275 -8.32 24.42 -22.64
C THR A 275 -9.63 24.91 -22.03
N SER A 276 -10.76 24.26 -22.33
CA SER A 276 -12.05 24.62 -21.74
C SER A 276 -12.11 24.36 -20.24
N LEU A 277 -11.49 23.27 -19.77
CA LEU A 277 -11.31 22.98 -18.35
C LEU A 277 -10.48 24.07 -17.64
N ALA A 278 -9.36 24.48 -18.24
CA ALA A 278 -8.53 25.58 -17.75
C ALA A 278 -9.34 26.88 -17.66
N GLN A 279 -10.03 27.25 -18.73
CA GLN A 279 -10.84 28.47 -18.79
C GLN A 279 -11.94 28.47 -17.74
N TYR A 280 -12.65 27.35 -17.55
CA TYR A 280 -13.73 27.24 -16.57
C TYR A 280 -13.24 27.46 -15.13
N PHE A 281 -12.11 26.89 -14.74
CA PHE A 281 -11.58 26.99 -13.38
C PHE A 281 -10.74 28.25 -13.10
N MET A 282 -10.12 28.86 -14.13
CA MET A 282 -9.26 30.03 -13.94
C MET A 282 -10.00 31.36 -14.15
N GLU A 283 -10.96 31.39 -15.07
CA GLU A 283 -11.62 32.62 -15.52
C GLU A 283 -13.15 32.54 -15.47
N GLY A 284 -13.71 31.34 -15.61
CA GLY A 284 -15.15 31.08 -15.67
C GLY A 284 -15.83 30.88 -14.31
N PRO A 285 -17.05 30.32 -14.31
CA PRO A 285 -17.84 30.08 -13.10
C PRO A 285 -17.11 29.21 -12.05
N GLY A 286 -16.26 28.29 -12.50
CA GLY A 286 -15.47 27.41 -11.64
C GLY A 286 -14.42 28.12 -10.80
N LYS A 287 -14.06 29.37 -11.12
CA LYS A 287 -13.10 30.18 -10.34
C LYS A 287 -13.49 30.32 -8.88
N ALA A 288 -14.79 30.39 -8.60
CA ALA A 288 -15.32 30.47 -7.24
C ALA A 288 -15.02 29.23 -6.37
N SER A 289 -14.61 28.11 -6.97
CA SER A 289 -14.23 26.89 -6.25
C SER A 289 -12.85 26.97 -5.57
N GLY A 290 -12.04 27.96 -5.91
CA GLY A 290 -10.72 28.16 -5.30
C GLY A 290 -9.61 27.22 -5.80
N VAL A 291 -9.81 26.52 -6.93
CA VAL A 291 -8.75 25.71 -7.56
C VAL A 291 -7.59 26.60 -7.98
N THR A 292 -6.41 26.32 -7.43
CA THR A 292 -5.15 27.00 -7.76
C THR A 292 -4.23 26.12 -8.59
N CYS A 293 -4.35 24.79 -8.51
CA CYS A 293 -3.56 23.85 -9.31
C CYS A 293 -4.49 22.92 -10.10
N LEU A 294 -4.39 22.90 -11.42
CA LEU A 294 -5.22 22.04 -12.25
C LEU A 294 -4.38 21.09 -13.08
N TYR A 295 -4.70 19.81 -12.96
CA TYR A 295 -4.02 18.72 -13.63
C TYR A 295 -4.98 17.80 -14.35
N PHE A 296 -4.48 17.14 -15.38
CA PHE A 296 -5.23 16.19 -16.20
C PHE A 296 -4.41 14.92 -16.42
N VAL A 297 -5.05 13.77 -16.27
CA VAL A 297 -4.44 12.46 -16.45
C VAL A 297 -5.20 11.71 -17.53
N GLU A 298 -4.48 11.34 -18.58
CA GLU A 298 -4.99 10.43 -19.61
C GLU A 298 -4.78 8.98 -19.15
N GLU A 299 -5.87 8.29 -18.85
CA GLU A 299 -5.82 6.89 -18.37
C GLU A 299 -6.59 5.95 -19.30
N GLY A 300 -5.84 5.29 -20.19
CA GLY A 300 -6.35 4.24 -21.09
C GLY A 300 -6.72 2.91 -20.40
N GLN A 301 -6.80 1.84 -21.18
CA GLN A 301 -7.05 0.49 -20.66
C GLN A 301 -5.82 -0.02 -19.89
N ARG A 302 -6.00 -0.34 -18.60
CA ARG A 302 -4.92 -0.75 -17.69
C ARG A 302 -4.11 -1.94 -18.21
N SER A 303 -2.81 -1.73 -18.41
CA SER A 303 -1.80 -2.80 -18.50
C SER A 303 -0.93 -2.90 -17.23
N THR A 304 -0.90 -1.86 -16.38
CA THR A 304 -0.14 -1.85 -15.12
C THR A 304 -0.97 -1.26 -13.95
N PRO A 305 -0.73 -1.72 -12.71
CA PRO A 305 -1.52 -1.34 -11.53
C PRO A 305 -1.05 -0.07 -10.78
N SER A 306 0.00 0.64 -11.22
CA SER A 306 0.57 1.78 -10.50
C SER A 306 0.21 3.14 -11.15
N GLN A 307 -0.36 4.06 -10.37
CA GLN A 307 -0.66 5.44 -10.79
C GLN A 307 0.60 6.25 -11.18
N GLU A 308 1.78 5.85 -10.68
CA GLU A 308 3.06 6.53 -10.91
C GLU A 308 3.57 6.50 -12.36
N GLY A 309 2.90 5.78 -13.26
CA GLY A 309 3.28 5.66 -14.68
C GLY A 309 2.35 6.35 -15.66
N LEU A 310 1.30 7.06 -15.20
CA LEU A 310 0.39 7.76 -16.09
C LEU A 310 0.90 9.18 -16.37
N PRO A 311 0.86 9.65 -17.64
CA PRO A 311 1.25 11.01 -17.97
C PRO A 311 0.31 12.00 -17.27
N LEU A 312 0.87 12.72 -16.30
CA LEU A 312 0.21 13.79 -15.57
C LEU A 312 0.54 15.12 -16.23
N GLU A 313 -0.47 15.75 -16.83
CA GLU A 313 -0.32 17.04 -17.49
C GLU A 313 -0.75 18.17 -16.57
N HIS A 314 0.11 19.18 -16.45
CA HIS A 314 -0.23 20.44 -15.80
C HIS A 314 -1.04 21.29 -16.77
N VAL A 315 -2.30 21.55 -16.43
CA VAL A 315 -3.24 22.26 -17.30
C VAL A 315 -3.24 23.76 -17.01
N ALA A 316 -3.30 24.15 -15.73
CA ALA A 316 -3.37 25.56 -15.36
C ALA A 316 -3.00 25.83 -13.89
N GLY A 317 -2.68 27.09 -13.62
CA GLY A 317 -2.38 27.61 -12.28
C GLY A 317 -1.02 27.17 -11.74
N ASP A 318 -0.92 27.07 -10.43
CA ASP A 318 0.27 26.63 -9.71
C ASP A 318 0.56 25.14 -9.96
N ARG A 319 1.83 24.74 -9.81
CA ARG A 319 2.27 23.33 -9.97
C ARG A 319 2.21 22.52 -8.67
N CYS A 320 2.01 23.16 -7.54
CA CYS A 320 2.04 22.50 -6.24
C CYS A 320 1.24 23.33 -5.23
N ILE A 321 0.78 22.66 -4.19
CA ILE A 321 0.21 23.32 -3.01
C ILE A 321 1.24 23.32 -1.88
N ARG A 322 1.07 24.23 -0.93
CA ARG A 322 1.89 24.30 0.28
C ARG A 322 1.03 24.04 1.51
N GLU A 323 1.56 23.30 2.47
CA GLU A 323 0.92 23.03 3.76
C GLU A 323 1.92 23.30 4.88
N ASP A 324 1.43 23.79 6.02
CA ASP A 324 2.28 24.01 7.18
C ASP A 324 2.15 22.83 8.14
N VAL A 325 3.25 22.34 8.70
CA VAL A 325 3.28 21.27 9.70
C VAL A 325 4.37 21.55 10.71
N LEU A 326 4.02 21.62 12.00
CA LEU A 326 4.98 21.87 13.09
C LEU A 326 5.88 23.10 12.87
N GLY A 327 5.32 24.16 12.29
CA GLY A 327 6.03 25.41 12.00
C GLY A 327 7.00 25.36 10.83
N LEU A 328 6.93 24.30 10.00
CA LEU A 328 7.64 24.18 8.73
C LEU A 328 6.64 24.22 7.57
N THR A 329 7.07 24.71 6.41
CA THR A 329 6.24 24.76 5.19
C THR A 329 6.65 23.67 4.22
N PHE A 330 5.69 22.87 3.75
CA PHE A 330 5.91 21.75 2.85
C PHE A 330 5.21 22.01 1.51
N ARG A 331 5.99 22.01 0.44
CA ARG A 331 5.53 21.82 -0.93
C ARG A 331 5.02 20.38 -1.12
N ILE A 332 3.88 20.26 -1.77
CA ILE A 332 3.21 18.99 -2.06
C ILE A 332 2.91 18.92 -3.57
N SER A 333 3.61 18.02 -4.25
CA SER A 333 3.36 17.68 -5.65
C SER A 333 2.14 16.74 -5.80
N PRO A 334 1.53 16.65 -7.01
CA PRO A 334 0.25 15.97 -7.21
C PRO A 334 0.22 14.48 -6.83
N HIS A 335 1.29 13.74 -7.11
CA HIS A 335 1.40 12.33 -6.76
C HIS A 335 2.12 12.07 -5.43
N ALA A 336 2.76 13.08 -4.83
CA ALA A 336 3.49 12.92 -3.59
C ALA A 336 2.55 12.51 -2.44
N PHE A 337 2.99 11.56 -1.61
CA PHE A 337 2.26 11.18 -0.41
C PHE A 337 2.36 12.29 0.64
N PHE A 338 1.23 12.59 1.30
CA PHE A 338 1.16 13.49 2.43
C PHE A 338 0.05 13.01 3.37
N GLN A 339 0.23 13.20 4.68
CA GLN A 339 -0.76 12.74 5.65
C GLN A 339 -2.10 13.47 5.46
N VAL A 340 -3.19 12.70 5.39
CA VAL A 340 -4.50 13.24 4.99
C VAL A 340 -5.17 14.11 6.05
N ASN A 341 -4.66 14.08 7.29
CA ASN A 341 -5.13 14.86 8.42
C ASN A 341 -3.92 15.60 9.02
N THR A 342 -3.71 16.84 8.62
CA THR A 342 -2.52 17.62 9.01
C THR A 342 -2.44 17.80 10.52
N ALA A 343 -3.55 18.10 11.19
CA ALA A 343 -3.58 18.33 12.63
C ALA A 343 -3.25 17.06 13.44
N ALA A 344 -3.75 15.89 13.02
CA ALA A 344 -3.39 14.62 13.66
C ALA A 344 -1.95 14.19 13.33
N ALA A 345 -1.45 14.52 12.14
CA ALA A 345 -0.05 14.27 11.78
C ALA A 345 0.91 15.06 12.68
N GLU A 346 0.58 16.31 13.02
CA GLU A 346 1.35 17.10 13.99
C GLU A 346 1.46 16.39 15.35
N VAL A 347 0.35 15.83 15.86
CA VAL A 347 0.35 15.02 17.10
C VAL A 347 1.26 13.80 16.97
N LEU A 348 1.16 13.07 15.86
CA LEU A 348 2.00 11.89 15.61
C LEU A 348 3.49 12.27 15.57
N TYR A 349 3.84 13.35 14.89
CA TYR A 349 5.23 13.79 14.73
C TYR A 349 5.82 14.32 16.03
N THR A 350 5.03 14.99 16.87
CA THR A 350 5.44 15.37 18.23
C THR A 350 5.70 14.13 19.09
N LEU A 351 4.86 13.09 19.03
CA LEU A 351 5.12 11.83 19.76
C LEU A 351 6.41 11.15 19.26
N ILE A 352 6.66 11.16 17.96
CA ILE A 352 7.91 10.64 17.38
C ILE A 352 9.11 11.45 17.93
N GLN A 353 9.03 12.78 17.95
CA GLN A 353 10.06 13.65 18.54
C GLN A 353 10.36 13.27 20.00
N ASP A 354 9.31 13.11 20.81
CA ASP A 354 9.45 12.83 22.24
C ASP A 354 10.02 11.43 22.49
N TRP A 355 9.58 10.43 21.73
CA TRP A 355 9.96 9.03 21.93
C TRP A 355 11.31 8.67 21.31
N ALA A 356 11.74 9.40 20.28
CA ALA A 356 13.04 9.19 19.65
C ALA A 356 14.21 9.55 20.59
N GLN A 357 13.97 10.42 21.59
CA GLN A 357 14.98 10.91 22.54
C GLN A 357 16.25 11.37 21.83
N LEU A 358 16.05 12.30 20.89
CA LEU A 358 17.08 12.81 20.01
C LEU A 358 17.88 13.93 20.68
N ASP A 359 19.15 14.01 20.32
CA ASP A 359 20.08 15.07 20.70
C ASP A 359 20.88 15.57 19.48
N ALA A 360 21.67 16.62 19.67
CA ALA A 360 22.48 17.23 18.61
C ALA A 360 23.57 16.28 18.03
N GLY A 361 23.85 15.14 18.68
CA GLY A 361 24.76 14.10 18.19
C GLY A 361 24.07 13.01 17.38
N SER A 362 22.74 12.93 17.46
CA SER A 362 21.92 11.88 16.85
C SER A 362 21.80 12.05 15.35
N THR A 363 21.72 10.93 14.63
CA THR A 363 21.41 10.86 13.20
C THR A 363 20.11 10.11 13.00
N VAL A 364 19.18 10.68 12.24
CA VAL A 364 17.89 10.06 11.92
C VAL A 364 17.97 9.39 10.55
N LEU A 365 17.58 8.12 10.47
CA LEU A 365 17.31 7.42 9.22
C LEU A 365 15.79 7.30 9.05
N ASP A 366 15.24 8.08 8.11
CA ASP A 366 13.81 8.13 7.80
C ASP A 366 13.53 7.30 6.54
N VAL A 367 12.90 6.14 6.69
CA VAL A 367 12.67 5.20 5.58
C VAL A 367 11.20 5.25 5.16
N CYS A 368 10.98 5.37 3.85
CA CYS A 368 9.70 5.72 3.25
C CYS A 368 9.29 7.14 3.66
N CYS A 369 10.23 8.09 3.57
CA CYS A 369 10.07 9.43 4.13
C CYS A 369 9.07 10.33 3.38
N GLY A 370 8.56 9.92 2.22
CA GLY A 370 7.69 10.75 1.37
C GLY A 370 8.35 12.10 1.07
N THR A 371 7.60 13.19 1.26
CA THR A 371 8.09 14.58 1.10
C THR A 371 8.97 15.07 2.25
N GLY A 372 9.48 14.17 3.09
CA GLY A 372 10.38 14.45 4.20
C GLY A 372 9.71 14.98 5.46
N THR A 373 8.39 14.83 5.61
CA THR A 373 7.61 15.42 6.71
C THR A 373 8.15 15.12 8.10
N ILE A 374 8.40 13.84 8.40
CA ILE A 374 8.94 13.42 9.70
C ILE A 374 10.39 13.87 9.84
N GLY A 375 11.27 13.47 8.93
CA GLY A 375 12.69 13.82 8.97
C GLY A 375 12.95 15.32 9.11
N LEU A 376 12.28 16.17 8.32
CA LEU A 376 12.43 17.62 8.38
C LEU A 376 11.93 18.21 9.71
N ALA A 377 10.82 17.70 10.26
CA ALA A 377 10.35 18.10 11.59
C ALA A 377 11.36 17.78 12.70
N LEU A 378 12.24 16.79 12.51
CA LEU A 378 13.28 16.42 13.46
C LEU A 378 14.60 17.15 13.23
N ALA A 379 14.82 17.71 12.03
CA ALA A 379 16.11 18.18 11.56
C ALA A 379 16.78 19.20 12.50
N ARG A 380 16.02 20.12 13.09
CA ARG A 380 16.57 21.16 14.00
C ARG A 380 17.17 20.60 15.30
N LYS A 381 16.83 19.36 15.69
CA LYS A 381 17.24 18.76 16.96
C LYS A 381 18.39 17.76 16.82
N VAL A 382 18.82 17.46 15.59
CA VAL A 382 19.73 16.34 15.29
C VAL A 382 20.95 16.79 14.51
N LYS A 383 22.00 15.96 14.55
CA LYS A 383 23.19 16.17 13.73
C LYS A 383 22.85 16.11 12.25
N ARG A 384 22.07 15.11 11.86
CA ARG A 384 21.78 14.82 10.45
C ARG A 384 20.49 14.01 10.28
N VAL A 385 19.79 14.25 9.18
CA VAL A 385 18.68 13.41 8.70
C VAL A 385 19.06 12.78 7.37
N VAL A 386 18.78 11.49 7.22
CA VAL A 386 18.95 10.75 5.96
C VAL A 386 17.62 10.10 5.61
N GLY A 387 16.97 10.58 4.55
CA GLY A 387 15.70 10.08 4.06
C GLY A 387 15.86 9.13 2.87
N VAL A 388 15.02 8.09 2.82
CA VAL A 388 14.93 7.15 1.69
C VAL A 388 13.48 7.08 1.23
N GLU A 389 13.24 7.33 -0.06
CA GLU A 389 11.91 7.31 -0.66
C GLU A 389 11.97 6.74 -2.07
N LEU A 390 10.94 6.01 -2.48
CA LEU A 390 10.84 5.40 -3.80
C LEU A 390 10.42 6.42 -4.86
N SER A 391 9.50 7.32 -4.51
CA SER A 391 8.95 8.33 -5.42
C SER A 391 9.94 9.48 -5.65
N GLN A 392 10.38 9.65 -6.91
CA GLN A 392 11.28 10.73 -7.31
C GLN A 392 10.66 12.12 -7.06
N GLU A 393 9.37 12.32 -7.39
CA GLU A 393 8.66 13.58 -7.12
C GLU A 393 8.66 13.90 -5.62
N ALA A 394 8.43 12.91 -4.76
CA ALA A 394 8.44 13.10 -3.31
C ALA A 394 9.84 13.45 -2.78
N VAL A 395 10.90 12.87 -3.35
CA VAL A 395 12.29 13.23 -3.01
C VAL A 395 12.64 14.65 -3.47
N GLU A 396 12.17 15.07 -4.63
CA GLU A 396 12.35 16.44 -5.12
C GLU A 396 11.62 17.44 -4.23
N ASP A 397 10.38 17.14 -3.84
CA ASP A 397 9.67 17.89 -2.82
C ASP A 397 10.45 17.94 -1.52
N ALA A 398 10.97 16.82 -1.02
CA ALA A 398 11.73 16.78 0.22
C ALA A 398 12.98 17.67 0.19
N ARG A 399 13.68 17.72 -0.94
CA ARG A 399 14.85 18.62 -1.13
C ARG A 399 14.45 20.08 -1.17
N VAL A 400 13.37 20.42 -1.87
CA VAL A 400 12.85 21.81 -1.91
C VAL A 400 12.32 22.22 -0.53
N ASN A 401 11.63 21.33 0.17
CA ASN A 401 11.16 21.55 1.53
C ASN A 401 12.32 21.79 2.49
N ALA A 402 13.42 21.03 2.37
CA ALA A 402 14.62 21.29 3.15
C ALA A 402 15.17 22.69 2.91
N LEU A 403 15.30 23.09 1.64
CA LEU A 403 15.81 24.40 1.26
C LEU A 403 14.90 25.54 1.75
N ASP A 404 13.58 25.45 1.49
CA ASP A 404 12.58 26.45 1.85
C ASP A 404 12.46 26.63 3.37
N ASN A 405 12.82 25.61 4.16
CA ASN A 405 12.86 25.67 5.62
C ASN A 405 14.25 25.93 6.20
N GLU A 406 15.24 26.24 5.36
CA GLU A 406 16.62 26.55 5.75
C GLU A 406 17.32 25.40 6.51
N LEU A 407 17.01 24.15 6.13
CA LEU A 407 17.56 22.93 6.74
C LEU A 407 18.69 22.37 5.87
N SER A 408 19.94 22.60 6.29
CA SER A 408 21.14 22.16 5.57
C SER A 408 21.67 20.78 6.01
N ASN A 409 21.16 20.24 7.11
CA ASN A 409 21.64 18.99 7.72
C ASN A 409 20.85 17.74 7.27
N VAL A 410 20.27 17.77 6.08
CA VAL A 410 19.40 16.70 5.56
C VAL A 410 19.85 16.18 4.20
N GLU A 411 19.72 14.88 3.97
CA GLU A 411 20.07 14.21 2.72
C GLU A 411 18.93 13.26 2.31
N PHE A 412 18.49 13.31 1.05
CA PHE A 412 17.41 12.44 0.53
C PHE A 412 17.87 11.60 -0.66
N HIS A 413 17.58 10.30 -0.60
CA HIS A 413 17.91 9.32 -1.61
C HIS A 413 16.65 8.75 -2.27
N CYS A 414 16.59 8.83 -3.59
CA CYS A 414 15.53 8.21 -4.38
C CYS A 414 15.91 6.77 -4.76
N GLY A 415 15.03 5.83 -4.45
CA GLY A 415 15.17 4.44 -4.84
C GLY A 415 14.54 3.46 -3.86
N ARG A 416 14.66 2.17 -4.19
CA ARG A 416 14.12 1.09 -3.36
C ARG A 416 14.84 1.01 -2.02
N ALA A 417 14.08 1.00 -0.93
CA ALA A 417 14.63 0.94 0.42
C ALA A 417 15.53 -0.30 0.63
N GLU A 418 15.19 -1.44 0.05
CA GLU A 418 15.96 -2.68 0.12
C GLU A 418 17.32 -2.65 -0.60
N GLU A 419 17.54 -1.68 -1.47
CA GLU A 419 18.81 -1.46 -2.17
C GLU A 419 19.64 -0.40 -1.43
N LEU A 420 19.01 0.67 -0.97
CA LEU A 420 19.68 1.83 -0.37
C LEU A 420 19.99 1.67 1.12
N VAL A 421 19.02 1.19 1.93
CA VAL A 421 19.16 1.12 3.39
C VAL A 421 20.39 0.30 3.84
N PRO A 422 20.71 -0.88 3.26
CA PRO A 422 21.91 -1.63 3.65
C PRO A 422 23.20 -0.81 3.52
N ALA A 423 23.37 -0.09 2.40
CA ALA A 423 24.56 0.73 2.16
C ALA A 423 24.61 1.95 3.09
N LEU A 424 23.46 2.62 3.29
CA LEU A 424 23.37 3.81 4.14
C LEU A 424 23.66 3.49 5.60
N VAL A 425 23.11 2.40 6.11
CA VAL A 425 23.33 1.94 7.48
C VAL A 425 24.81 1.61 7.72
N SER A 426 25.48 0.94 6.76
CA SER A 426 26.92 0.71 6.83
C SER A 426 27.74 2.00 6.80
N ARG A 427 27.37 2.97 5.95
CA ARG A 427 28.01 4.29 5.89
C ARG A 427 27.87 5.07 7.20
N LEU A 428 26.76 4.89 7.91
CA LEU A 428 26.43 5.60 9.14
C LEU A 428 26.83 4.84 10.41
N ALA A 429 27.59 3.74 10.31
CA ALA A 429 27.88 2.83 11.43
C ALA A 429 28.56 3.50 12.65
N SER A 430 29.32 4.58 12.44
CA SER A 430 29.99 5.35 13.51
C SER A 430 29.11 6.40 14.19
N GLN A 431 27.85 6.55 13.76
CA GLN A 431 26.93 7.59 14.24
C GLN A 431 25.86 6.99 15.16
N GLN A 432 25.32 7.80 16.08
CA GLN A 432 24.20 7.44 16.93
C GLN A 432 22.91 7.43 16.11
N LEU A 433 22.52 6.26 15.59
CA LEU A 433 21.45 6.14 14.62
C LEU A 433 20.10 5.85 15.29
N VAL A 434 19.09 6.64 14.94
CA VAL A 434 17.68 6.37 15.26
C VAL A 434 16.94 6.15 13.95
N ALA A 435 16.29 4.99 13.82
CA ALA A 435 15.54 4.66 12.62
C ALA A 435 14.05 4.97 12.82
N ILE A 436 13.44 5.62 11.83
CA ILE A 436 12.01 5.84 11.74
C ILE A 436 11.53 5.16 10.46
N LEU A 437 10.54 4.30 10.62
CA LEU A 437 10.02 3.47 9.55
C LEU A 437 8.52 3.73 9.39
N ASP A 438 8.14 4.36 8.28
CA ASP A 438 6.73 4.64 7.91
C ASP A 438 6.35 3.93 6.60
N PRO A 439 6.30 2.58 6.60
CA PRO A 439 6.13 1.84 5.35
C PRO A 439 4.71 1.94 4.79
N PRO A 440 4.54 1.66 3.48
CA PRO A 440 3.21 1.51 2.90
C PRO A 440 2.46 0.31 3.50
N ARG A 441 1.18 0.15 3.12
CA ARG A 441 0.33 -0.96 3.61
C ARG A 441 0.92 -2.37 3.39
N ALA A 442 1.76 -2.54 2.37
CA ALA A 442 2.46 -3.80 2.08
C ALA A 442 3.54 -4.16 3.13
N GLY A 443 3.92 -3.22 3.99
CA GLY A 443 5.00 -3.37 4.97
C GLY A 443 6.38 -3.17 4.37
N LEU A 444 7.41 -3.44 5.17
CA LEU A 444 8.81 -3.31 4.75
C LEU A 444 9.33 -4.58 4.08
N HIS A 445 10.17 -4.38 3.08
CA HIS A 445 10.93 -5.46 2.48
C HIS A 445 11.90 -6.09 3.51
N SER A 446 12.02 -7.42 3.52
CA SER A 446 12.82 -8.16 4.50
C SER A 446 14.27 -7.67 4.59
N LYS A 447 14.93 -7.40 3.45
CA LYS A 447 16.28 -6.81 3.39
C LYS A 447 16.44 -5.54 4.23
N VAL A 448 15.44 -4.66 4.27
CA VAL A 448 15.46 -3.43 5.09
C VAL A 448 15.47 -3.79 6.57
N VAL A 449 14.56 -4.68 6.97
CA VAL A 449 14.49 -5.21 8.35
C VAL A 449 15.81 -5.86 8.76
N LEU A 450 16.45 -6.64 7.87
CA LEU A 450 17.74 -7.29 8.15
C LEU A 450 18.85 -6.27 8.33
N ALA A 451 18.90 -5.24 7.47
CA ALA A 451 19.92 -4.20 7.52
C ALA A 451 19.84 -3.42 8.83
N VAL A 452 18.64 -2.92 9.19
CA VAL A 452 18.41 -2.20 10.45
C VAL A 452 18.72 -3.09 11.65
N ARG A 453 18.36 -4.38 11.60
CA ARG A 453 18.64 -5.31 12.70
C ARG A 453 20.14 -5.56 12.91
N ARG A 454 20.93 -5.68 11.84
CA ARG A 454 22.39 -5.88 11.89
C ARG A 454 23.15 -4.64 12.34
N ALA A 455 22.54 -3.47 12.25
CA ALA A 455 23.15 -2.20 12.61
C ALA A 455 23.21 -2.01 14.13
N GLU A 456 24.31 -2.37 14.77
CA GLU A 456 24.45 -2.31 16.23
C GLU A 456 24.32 -0.88 16.78
N ASN A 457 24.64 0.13 15.97
CA ASN A 457 24.49 1.54 16.30
C ASN A 457 23.03 2.05 16.24
N VAL A 458 22.09 1.25 15.71
CA VAL A 458 20.64 1.53 15.84
C VAL A 458 20.15 0.99 17.17
N ARG A 459 19.94 1.89 18.13
CA ARG A 459 19.42 1.55 19.47
C ARG A 459 17.91 1.67 19.59
N ARG A 460 17.33 2.66 18.91
CA ARG A 460 15.90 2.93 18.87
C ARG A 460 15.35 2.85 17.46
N LEU A 461 14.16 2.26 17.37
CA LEU A 461 13.39 2.12 16.16
C LEU A 461 11.95 2.56 16.44
N LEU A 462 11.46 3.53 15.69
CA LEU A 462 10.05 3.92 15.69
C LEU A 462 9.39 3.37 14.44
N LEU A 463 8.27 2.70 14.63
CA LEU A 463 7.58 2.02 13.55
C LEU A 463 6.09 2.34 13.59
N CYS A 464 5.57 2.86 12.48
CA CYS A 464 4.16 3.20 12.35
C CYS A 464 3.28 2.00 11.90
N ARG A 465 3.89 0.87 11.46
CA ARG A 465 3.16 -0.34 11.01
C ARG A 465 3.94 -1.64 11.22
N ALA A 466 3.28 -2.75 11.55
CA ALA A 466 3.95 -4.02 11.89
C ALA A 466 4.83 -4.62 10.75
N PRO A 467 6.04 -5.14 11.03
CA PRO A 467 6.94 -5.74 10.05
C PRO A 467 7.01 -7.29 10.14
N SER A 468 7.58 -7.93 9.10
CA SER A 468 7.62 -9.39 8.86
C SER A 468 8.99 -10.07 9.16
N ASN A 469 9.00 -11.40 9.27
CA ASN A 469 9.89 -12.23 10.09
C ASN A 469 11.05 -12.98 9.39
N ARG A 470 12.16 -13.08 10.14
CA ARG A 470 13.25 -14.11 10.24
C ARG A 470 14.64 -13.52 10.03
N VAL A 471 15.42 -13.38 11.11
CA VAL A 471 16.82 -12.93 11.01
C VAL A 471 17.70 -13.20 12.22
N LYS A 472 19.01 -13.21 11.94
CA LYS A 472 20.16 -13.15 12.86
C LYS A 472 20.49 -11.69 13.26
N GLY A 473 21.12 -11.50 14.43
CA GLY A 473 21.45 -10.20 15.05
C GLY A 473 20.65 -9.96 16.34
N THR A 474 21.17 -9.12 17.26
CA THR A 474 20.50 -8.80 18.54
C THR A 474 19.08 -8.30 18.29
N PRO A 475 18.06 -8.89 18.92
CA PRO A 475 16.68 -8.54 18.65
C PRO A 475 16.35 -7.14 19.20
N PHE A 476 15.42 -6.48 18.52
CA PHE A 476 14.64 -5.41 19.12
C PHE A 476 13.47 -5.99 19.89
N ARG A 477 13.05 -5.31 20.97
CA ARG A 477 11.81 -5.60 21.68
C ARG A 477 10.90 -4.37 21.67
N PRO A 478 9.58 -4.55 21.54
CA PRO A 478 8.65 -3.44 21.70
C PRO A 478 8.68 -2.99 23.17
N VAL A 479 8.75 -1.68 23.38
CA VAL A 479 8.84 -1.05 24.71
C VAL A 479 7.51 -0.45 25.11
N LYS A 480 6.84 0.23 24.17
CA LYS A 480 5.53 0.85 24.35
C LYS A 480 4.91 1.18 23.01
N ALA A 481 3.59 1.33 23.00
CA ALA A 481 2.82 1.69 21.82
C ALA A 481 1.80 2.78 22.14
N VAL A 482 1.51 3.63 21.17
CA VAL A 482 0.44 4.63 21.22
C VAL A 482 -0.20 4.70 19.84
N ALA A 483 -1.51 4.89 19.78
CA ALA A 483 -2.18 5.18 18.51
C ALA A 483 -2.52 6.66 18.42
N VAL A 484 -2.61 7.17 17.20
CA VAL A 484 -3.12 8.51 16.91
C VAL A 484 -4.28 8.38 15.94
N ASP A 485 -5.37 9.07 16.24
CA ASP A 485 -6.52 9.07 15.37
C ASP A 485 -6.35 10.04 14.19
N LEU A 486 -5.70 9.57 13.12
CA LEU A 486 -5.63 10.28 11.85
C LEU A 486 -6.94 10.20 11.04
N PHE A 487 -7.84 9.27 11.39
CA PHE A 487 -9.06 8.99 10.62
C PHE A 487 -10.31 8.92 11.52
N PRO A 488 -10.71 10.05 12.13
CA PRO A 488 -12.00 10.17 12.83
C PRO A 488 -13.17 9.62 11.99
N GLN A 489 -14.21 9.12 12.66
CA GLN A 489 -15.39 8.48 12.06
C GLN A 489 -15.12 7.22 11.21
N THR A 490 -13.89 6.73 11.17
CA THR A 490 -13.53 5.43 10.58
C THR A 490 -13.01 4.47 11.65
N LEU A 491 -12.88 3.19 11.31
CA LEU A 491 -12.23 2.20 12.19
C LEU A 491 -10.70 2.36 12.25
N HIS A 492 -10.10 3.14 11.35
CA HIS A 492 -8.65 3.22 11.22
C HIS A 492 -8.00 4.17 12.24
N CYS A 493 -6.80 3.82 12.66
CA CYS A 493 -5.84 4.68 13.36
C CYS A 493 -4.42 4.32 12.92
N GLU A 494 -3.46 5.21 13.17
CA GLU A 494 -2.03 4.90 13.00
C GLU A 494 -1.44 4.56 14.37
N MET A 495 -0.65 3.49 14.44
CA MET A 495 -0.04 3.02 15.69
C MET A 495 1.47 3.21 15.64
N LEU A 496 1.99 4.05 16.53
CA LEU A 496 3.41 4.19 16.77
C LEU A 496 3.86 3.16 17.81
N ILE A 497 4.81 2.30 17.44
CA ILE A 497 5.46 1.37 18.36
C ILE A 497 6.93 1.74 18.49
N LEU A 498 7.38 1.95 19.72
CA LEU A 498 8.80 2.12 20.03
C LEU A 498 9.44 0.75 20.27
N PHE A 499 10.53 0.49 19.56
CA PHE A 499 11.37 -0.67 19.71
C PHE A 499 12.75 -0.25 20.22
N GLU A 500 13.27 -0.99 21.19
CA GLU A 500 14.64 -0.82 21.69
C GLU A 500 15.42 -2.11 21.55
N ARG A 501 16.72 -1.98 21.27
CA ARG A 501 17.62 -3.12 21.18
C ARG A 501 17.79 -3.75 22.56
N VAL A 502 17.74 -5.08 22.62
CA VAL A 502 18.01 -5.80 23.88
C VAL A 502 19.49 -5.65 24.23
N GLU A 503 19.78 -5.01 25.36
CA GLU A 503 21.12 -5.03 25.95
C GLU A 503 21.26 -6.31 26.78
N TYR A 504 22.23 -7.15 26.44
CA TYR A 504 22.63 -8.27 27.28
C TYR A 504 23.69 -7.76 28.26
N PRO A 505 23.50 -7.90 29.59
CA PRO A 505 24.56 -7.60 30.54
C PRO A 505 25.77 -8.49 30.23
N ASN A 506 26.90 -7.89 29.86
CA ASN A 506 28.22 -8.48 29.65
C ASN A 506 28.30 -9.70 28.71
N GLY A 507 28.66 -9.48 27.44
CA GLY A 507 29.54 -10.38 26.66
C GLY A 507 29.11 -11.84 26.37
N ALA A 508 28.00 -12.34 26.91
CA ALA A 508 27.58 -13.73 26.77
C ALA A 508 26.77 -14.00 25.47
N GLY A 509 26.89 -13.12 24.47
CA GLY A 509 26.22 -13.24 23.17
C GLY A 509 27.00 -14.05 22.13
N ALA A 510 28.28 -14.33 22.38
CA ALA A 510 29.03 -15.31 21.61
C ALA A 510 28.80 -16.70 22.24
N LEU A 511 27.70 -17.36 21.88
CA LEU A 511 27.68 -18.81 21.90
C LEU A 511 28.73 -19.26 20.87
N GLU A 512 29.95 -19.52 21.35
CA GLU A 512 30.90 -20.31 20.56
C GLU A 512 30.19 -21.60 20.13
N PRO A 513 30.37 -22.04 18.86
CA PRO A 513 29.84 -23.32 18.45
C PRO A 513 30.48 -24.38 19.34
N GLN A 514 29.69 -24.99 20.23
CA GLN A 514 30.11 -26.18 20.95
C GLN A 514 30.65 -27.18 19.94
N LYS A 515 31.98 -27.37 19.94
CA LYS A 515 32.59 -28.54 19.32
C LYS A 515 31.91 -29.75 19.93
N SER A 516 31.21 -30.51 19.09
CA SER A 516 30.70 -31.82 19.44
C SER A 516 31.87 -32.64 20.00
N LEU A 517 31.84 -32.92 21.30
CA LEU A 517 32.67 -33.96 21.90
C LEU A 517 32.22 -35.28 21.27
N VAL A 518 32.94 -35.70 20.24
CA VAL A 518 32.88 -37.06 19.73
C VAL A 518 33.38 -37.95 20.86
N GLN A 519 32.45 -38.64 21.52
CA GLN A 519 32.80 -39.76 22.39
C GLN A 519 33.33 -40.88 21.51
N THR A 520 34.63 -41.14 21.59
CA THR A 520 35.27 -42.34 21.05
C THR A 520 34.72 -43.57 21.79
N PRO A 521 34.31 -44.64 21.10
CA PRO A 521 33.86 -45.87 21.76
C PRO A 521 35.06 -46.59 22.42
N PRO A 522 34.85 -47.33 23.53
CA PRO A 522 35.94 -48.02 24.22
C PRO A 522 36.43 -49.22 23.40
N ALA A 523 37.75 -49.41 23.36
CA ALA A 523 38.41 -50.54 22.73
C ALA A 523 38.19 -51.84 23.56
N PRO A 524 38.16 -53.03 22.91
CA PRO A 524 37.96 -54.30 23.59
C PRO A 524 39.21 -54.77 24.35
N PRO A 525 39.07 -55.63 25.37
CA PRO A 525 40.18 -56.05 26.22
C PRO A 525 41.03 -57.12 25.52
N GLY A 526 42.35 -56.96 25.59
CA GLY A 526 43.33 -57.93 25.13
C GLY A 526 44.54 -57.97 26.07
N ASP A 527 44.65 -59.10 26.77
CA ASP A 527 45.83 -59.81 27.28
C ASP A 527 47.10 -59.04 27.71
N THR A 528 47.37 -59.10 29.03
CA THR A 528 48.72 -59.08 29.65
C THR A 528 49.58 -60.25 29.12
N PRO A 529 50.93 -60.14 28.96
CA PRO A 529 51.90 -59.83 30.06
C PRO A 529 53.23 -59.18 29.55
N PRO A 530 54.40 -59.26 30.24
CA PRO A 530 54.76 -58.89 31.61
C PRO A 530 55.85 -57.78 31.68
N GLU A 531 56.20 -57.38 32.91
CA GLU A 531 57.21 -56.40 33.33
C GLU A 531 58.62 -56.55 32.72
N ALA A 532 59.27 -55.42 32.40
CA ALA A 532 60.69 -55.18 32.71
C ALA A 532 61.13 -53.71 32.48
N ARG A 533 61.49 -53.05 33.60
CA ARG A 533 62.72 -52.26 33.83
C ARG A 533 63.14 -51.09 32.90
N VAL A 534 63.27 -49.93 33.59
CA VAL A 534 64.40 -48.97 33.61
C VAL A 534 64.38 -47.74 32.66
N SER A 535 64.45 -46.59 33.34
CA SER A 535 64.73 -45.17 33.02
C SER A 535 65.94 -44.89 32.09
N PRO A 536 66.36 -43.62 31.85
CA PRO A 536 65.65 -42.39 31.45
C PRO A 536 66.35 -41.62 30.29
N ALA A 537 65.79 -40.43 29.98
CA ALA A 537 66.46 -39.22 29.44
C ALA A 537 66.76 -39.14 27.93
N SER A 538 66.09 -38.22 27.23
CA SER A 538 66.61 -36.88 26.90
C SER A 538 65.48 -35.97 26.41
#